data_AF-A0A6N7ZGG6-F1
#
_entry.id   AF-A0A6N7ZGG6-F1
#
_cell.length_a   1.000
_cell.length_b   1.000
_cell.length_c   1.000
_cell.angle_alpha   90.00
_cell.angle_beta   90.00
_cell.angle_gamma   90.00
#
_symmetry.space_group_name_H-M   'P 1'
#
loop_
_entity.id
_entity.type
_entity.pdbx_description
1 polymer ?
#
loop_
_entity_poly.entity_id
_entity_poly.type
_entity_poly.pdbx_seq_one_letter_code
_entity_poly.pdbx_strand_id
1 'polypeptide(L)'
;MGDYTKTWLSVDEQATKLADRGVDVEPREHTLALLRGIGYYRLTGYLYPFRDSEKHTDGADGKTRVEVLSTYRPGASAKHIARVIDFDRQLRLHVLDGVERIEVAVRMRIGYVLGRRSPLAHLDPDNFLPAFTASVPD
;
A
#
# COMPACT_ATOMS: atom_id res chain seq x y z
N MET A 1 -28.20 0.50 -6.28
CA MET A 1 -27.13 1.01 -5.40
C MET A 1 -27.24 0.20 -4.12
N GLY A 2 -26.34 -0.76 -3.85
CA GLY A 2 -26.44 -1.54 -2.61
C GLY A 2 -26.26 -0.61 -1.40
N ASP A 3 -27.16 -0.69 -0.42
CA ASP A 3 -27.07 0.15 0.78
C ASP A 3 -25.73 -0.03 1.48
N TYR A 4 -25.05 1.08 1.74
CA TYR A 4 -23.80 1.10 2.48
C TYR A 4 -24.08 0.85 3.96
N THR A 5 -24.03 -0.42 4.37
CA THR A 5 -24.42 -0.88 5.72
C THR A 5 -23.28 -0.91 6.74
N LYS A 6 -22.09 -0.39 6.42
CA LYS A 6 -20.98 -0.36 7.38
C LYS A 6 -21.22 0.69 8.45
N THR A 7 -21.51 0.23 9.66
CA THR A 7 -21.62 1.07 10.86
C THR A 7 -20.25 1.66 11.22
N TRP A 8 -20.25 2.93 11.64
CA TRP A 8 -19.10 3.55 12.28
C TRP A 8 -18.74 2.79 13.56
N LEU A 9 -17.45 2.61 13.83
CA LEU A 9 -16.93 1.97 15.04
C LEU A 9 -15.92 2.91 15.71
N SER A 10 -16.05 3.07 17.02
CA SER A 10 -15.03 3.68 17.87
C SER A 10 -13.71 2.89 17.84
N VAL A 11 -12.63 3.50 18.31
CA VAL A 11 -11.30 2.84 18.34
C VAL A 11 -11.32 1.60 19.24
N ASP A 12 -12.05 1.64 20.35
CA ASP A 12 -12.24 0.49 21.23
C ASP A 12 -13.00 -0.65 20.55
N GLU A 13 -14.10 -0.34 19.86
CA GLU A 13 -14.86 -1.34 19.09
C GLU A 13 -14.04 -1.91 17.92
N GLN A 14 -13.20 -1.09 17.29
CA GLN A 14 -12.25 -1.55 16.28
C GLN A 14 -11.25 -2.55 16.85
N ALA A 15 -10.68 -2.28 18.03
CA ALA A 15 -9.77 -3.20 18.71
C ALA A 15 -10.48 -4.51 19.12
N THR A 16 -11.68 -4.41 19.68
CA THR A 16 -12.51 -5.58 20.02
C THR A 16 -12.79 -6.42 18.78
N LYS A 17 -13.17 -5.80 17.66
CA LYS A 17 -13.39 -6.48 16.39
C LYS A 17 -12.14 -7.20 15.85
N LEU A 18 -10.94 -6.68 16.10
CA LEU A 18 -9.70 -7.38 15.75
C LEU A 18 -9.50 -8.62 16.65
N ALA A 19 -9.72 -8.47 17.95
CA ALA A 19 -9.64 -9.57 18.91
C ALA A 19 -10.64 -10.69 18.57
N ASP A 20 -11.90 -10.33 18.30
CA ASP A 20 -12.97 -11.26 17.91
C ASP A 20 -12.63 -12.05 16.64
N ARG A 21 -11.75 -11.52 15.79
CA ARG A 21 -11.30 -12.14 14.54
C ARG A 21 -10.01 -12.94 14.68
N GLY A 22 -9.46 -13.06 15.89
CA GLY A 22 -8.26 -13.85 16.18
C GLY A 22 -6.95 -13.06 16.16
N VAL A 23 -6.99 -11.72 16.19
CA VAL A 23 -5.78 -10.91 16.35
C VAL A 23 -5.47 -10.74 17.83
N ASP A 24 -4.25 -11.04 18.24
CA ASP A 24 -3.72 -10.65 19.54
C ASP A 24 -3.58 -9.12 19.60
N VAL A 25 -4.36 -8.49 20.48
CA VAL A 25 -4.42 -7.04 20.66
C VAL A 25 -3.70 -6.56 21.92
N GLU A 26 -2.95 -7.43 22.62
CA GLU A 26 -2.28 -7.07 23.87
C GLU A 26 -0.86 -6.51 23.68
N PRO A 27 -0.43 -5.52 24.49
CA PRO A 27 -1.23 -4.74 25.45
C PRO A 27 -2.26 -3.85 24.76
N ARG A 28 -3.53 -3.89 25.21
CA ARG A 28 -4.65 -3.20 24.56
C ARG A 28 -4.39 -1.71 24.32
N GLU A 29 -3.76 -1.03 25.26
CA GLU A 29 -3.38 0.39 25.16
C GLU A 29 -2.49 0.69 23.94
N HIS A 30 -1.54 -0.19 23.60
CA HIS A 30 -0.67 -0.04 22.43
C HIS A 30 -1.47 -0.24 21.14
N THR A 31 -2.38 -1.21 21.11
CA THR A 31 -3.26 -1.43 19.95
C THR A 31 -4.16 -0.22 19.70
N LEU A 32 -4.74 0.37 20.76
CA LEU A 32 -5.55 1.58 20.65
C LEU A 32 -4.72 2.78 20.15
N ALA A 33 -3.49 2.93 20.64
CA ALA A 33 -2.58 3.98 20.16
C ALA A 33 -2.21 3.78 18.68
N LEU A 34 -1.92 2.55 18.28
CA LEU A 34 -1.64 2.19 16.88
C LEU A 34 -2.85 2.51 15.99
N LEU A 35 -4.05 2.08 16.37
CA LEU A 35 -5.30 2.35 15.64
C LEU A 35 -5.57 3.85 15.50
N ARG A 36 -5.34 4.66 16.55
CA ARG A 36 -5.44 6.13 16.48
C ARG A 36 -4.41 6.72 15.51
N GLY A 37 -3.20 6.20 15.49
CA GLY A 37 -2.11 6.72 14.66
C GLY A 37 -2.21 6.38 13.18
N ILE A 38 -2.62 5.15 12.84
CA ILE A 38 -2.58 4.65 11.45
C ILE A 38 -3.95 4.38 10.84
N GLY A 39 -4.99 4.27 11.67
CA GLY A 39 -6.34 3.90 11.26
C GLY A 39 -6.56 2.39 11.08
N TYR A 40 -7.78 1.95 11.37
CA TYR A 40 -8.19 0.54 11.27
C TYR A 40 -7.93 -0.08 9.90
N TYR A 41 -8.31 0.59 8.81
CA TYR A 41 -8.19 0.01 7.47
C TYR A 41 -6.74 -0.22 7.07
N ARG A 42 -5.84 0.73 7.40
CA ARG A 42 -4.40 0.57 7.14
C ARG A 42 -3.84 -0.61 7.93
N LEU A 43 -4.16 -0.70 9.23
CA LEU A 43 -3.78 -1.84 10.08
C LEU A 43 -4.26 -3.16 9.47
N THR A 44 -5.53 -3.23 9.05
CA THR A 44 -6.08 -4.47 8.44
C THR A 44 -5.46 -4.82 7.09
N GLY A 45 -4.90 -3.84 6.37
CA GLY A 45 -4.13 -4.08 5.14
C GLY A 45 -2.84 -4.86 5.43
N TYR A 46 -2.09 -4.46 6.46
CA TYR A 46 -0.89 -5.19 6.90
C TYR A 46 -1.22 -6.56 7.52
N LEU A 47 -2.43 -6.73 8.07
CA LEU A 47 -2.91 -8.03 8.55
C LEU A 47 -3.40 -8.96 7.43
N TYR A 48 -3.59 -8.48 6.21
CA TYR A 48 -4.18 -9.29 5.12
C TYR A 48 -3.44 -10.61 4.85
N PRO A 49 -2.08 -10.67 4.85
CA PRO A 49 -1.36 -11.93 4.68
C PRO A 49 -1.61 -12.98 5.79
N PHE A 50 -2.12 -12.54 6.95
CA PHE A 50 -2.42 -13.40 8.10
C PHE A 50 -3.86 -13.89 8.10
N ARG A 51 -4.65 -13.62 7.06
CA ARG A 51 -6.03 -14.10 6.94
C ARG A 51 -6.08 -15.62 6.83
N ASP A 52 -7.08 -16.22 7.46
CA ASP A 52 -7.41 -17.61 7.17
C ASP A 52 -7.89 -17.75 5.73
N SER A 53 -7.67 -18.95 5.18
CA SER A 53 -8.12 -19.26 3.83
C SER A 53 -8.55 -20.72 3.75
N GLU A 54 -9.69 -20.95 3.12
CA GLU A 54 -10.23 -22.29 2.90
C GLU A 54 -10.22 -22.64 1.42
N LYS A 55 -10.05 -23.93 1.14
CA LYS A 55 -10.16 -24.47 -0.21
C LYS A 55 -11.52 -25.11 -0.36
N HIS A 56 -12.26 -24.71 -1.37
CA HIS A 56 -13.53 -25.33 -1.72
C HIS A 56 -13.50 -25.79 -3.17
N THR A 57 -13.98 -27.00 -3.41
CA THR A 57 -14.14 -27.54 -4.77
C THR A 57 -15.53 -27.21 -5.25
N ASP A 58 -15.62 -26.48 -6.34
CA ASP A 58 -16.89 -26.12 -6.94
C ASP A 58 -17.53 -27.35 -7.60
N GLY A 59 -18.76 -27.67 -7.20
CA GLY A 59 -19.50 -28.83 -7.71
C GLY A 59 -19.86 -28.72 -9.18
N ALA A 60 -19.82 -27.53 -9.78
CA ALA A 60 -20.20 -27.31 -11.17
C ALA A 60 -19.07 -27.58 -12.18
N ASP A 61 -17.83 -27.21 -11.85
CA ASP A 61 -16.67 -27.36 -12.76
C ASP A 61 -15.51 -28.20 -12.18
N GLY A 62 -15.66 -28.71 -10.95
CA GLY A 62 -14.65 -29.52 -10.28
C GLY A 62 -13.38 -28.76 -9.89
N LYS A 63 -13.36 -27.42 -10.04
CA LYS A 63 -12.16 -26.63 -9.77
C LYS A 63 -12.06 -26.28 -8.30
N THR A 64 -10.86 -26.40 -7.75
CA THR A 64 -10.53 -25.91 -6.41
C THR A 64 -10.32 -24.40 -6.46
N ARG A 65 -11.06 -23.68 -5.63
CA ARG A 65 -10.92 -22.24 -5.40
C ARG A 65 -10.48 -21.99 -3.96
N VAL A 66 -9.80 -20.87 -3.73
CA VAL A 66 -9.35 -20.43 -2.41
C VAL A 66 -10.19 -19.23 -2.00
N GLU A 67 -10.88 -19.35 -0.88
CA GLU A 67 -11.61 -18.25 -0.25
C GLU A 67 -10.79 -17.68 0.89
N VAL A 68 -10.66 -16.35 0.93
CA VAL A 68 -9.99 -15.63 2.03
C VAL A 68 -11.05 -15.23 3.05
N LEU A 69 -10.91 -15.70 4.28
CA LEU A 69 -11.92 -15.54 5.32
C LEU A 69 -11.81 -14.20 6.06
N SER A 70 -12.82 -13.93 6.90
CA SER A 70 -12.86 -12.73 7.73
C SER A 70 -12.12 -12.85 9.09
N THR A 71 -11.53 -14.00 9.38
CA THR A 71 -10.70 -14.30 10.55
C THR A 71 -9.21 -14.29 10.21
N TYR A 72 -8.38 -14.36 11.25
CA TYR A 72 -6.93 -14.37 11.16
C TYR A 72 -6.35 -15.64 11.76
N ARG A 73 -5.27 -16.11 11.15
CA ARG A 73 -4.49 -17.28 11.58
C ARG A 73 -3.91 -17.06 12.99
N PRO A 74 -3.73 -18.13 13.78
CA PRO A 74 -3.02 -18.06 15.04
C PRO A 74 -1.67 -17.35 14.92
N GLY A 75 -1.38 -16.45 15.86
CA GLY A 75 -0.15 -15.66 15.87
C GLY A 75 -0.24 -14.30 15.15
N ALA A 76 -1.37 -13.96 14.52
CA ALA A 76 -1.65 -12.59 14.11
C ALA A 76 -1.66 -11.67 15.35
N SER A 77 -0.80 -10.66 15.38
CA SER A 77 -0.63 -9.80 16.56
C SER A 77 -0.45 -8.34 16.16
N ALA A 78 -1.19 -7.43 16.79
CA ALA A 78 -1.08 -6.00 16.59
C ALA A 78 0.35 -5.50 16.87
N LYS A 79 1.02 -6.06 17.88
CA LYS A 79 2.42 -5.78 18.20
C LYS A 79 3.37 -6.19 17.08
N HIS A 80 3.12 -7.34 16.44
CA HIS A 80 3.94 -7.76 15.30
C HIS A 80 3.71 -6.84 14.09
N ILE A 81 2.45 -6.51 13.80
CA ILE A 81 2.10 -5.61 12.70
C ILE A 81 2.69 -4.22 12.88
N ALA A 82 2.74 -3.69 14.11
CA ALA A 82 3.43 -2.43 14.39
C ALA A 82 4.89 -2.45 13.90
N ARG A 83 5.63 -3.54 14.16
CA ARG A 83 7.02 -3.69 13.69
C ARG A 83 7.12 -3.78 12.17
N VAL A 84 6.17 -4.42 11.52
CA VAL A 84 6.11 -4.50 10.04
C VAL A 84 5.88 -3.10 9.45
N ILE A 85 5.00 -2.30 10.06
CA ILE A 85 4.73 -0.92 9.63
C ILE A 85 5.96 -0.05 9.80
N ASP A 86 6.65 -0.16 10.94
CA ASP A 86 7.88 0.59 11.19
C ASP A 86 9.00 0.20 10.21
N PHE A 87 9.11 -1.09 9.91
CA PHE A 87 10.03 -1.57 8.89
C PHE A 87 9.69 -1.02 7.49
N ASP A 88 8.42 -1.07 7.06
CA ASP A 88 7.99 -0.51 5.78
C ASP A 88 8.30 0.98 5.67
N ARG A 89 8.08 1.73 6.76
CA ARG A 89 8.44 3.15 6.84
C ARG A 89 9.95 3.36 6.64
N GLN A 90 10.79 2.59 7.33
CA GLN A 90 12.25 2.70 7.21
C GLN A 90 12.72 2.31 5.81
N LEU A 91 12.20 1.21 5.27
CA LEU A 91 12.51 0.75 3.91
C LEU A 91 12.15 1.84 2.89
N ARG A 92 10.97 2.45 3.01
CA ARG A 92 10.53 3.54 2.13
C ARG A 92 11.51 4.71 2.15
N LEU A 93 12.02 5.09 3.33
CA LEU A 93 13.00 6.17 3.45
C LEU A 93 14.32 5.82 2.75
N HIS A 94 14.82 4.59 2.88
CA HIS A 94 16.00 4.13 2.16
C HIS A 94 15.80 4.09 0.64
N VAL A 95 14.62 3.66 0.19
CA VAL A 95 14.29 3.67 -1.24
C VAL A 95 14.25 5.10 -1.77
N LEU A 96 13.63 6.04 -1.03
CA LEU A 96 13.59 7.45 -1.42
C LEU A 96 14.98 8.08 -1.49
N ASP A 97 15.87 7.80 -0.54
CA ASP A 97 17.28 8.23 -0.58
C ASP A 97 18.00 7.71 -1.83
N GLY A 98 17.77 6.45 -2.21
CA GLY A 98 18.32 5.88 -3.45
C GLY A 98 17.76 6.55 -4.70
N VAL A 99 16.45 6.78 -4.74
CA VAL A 99 15.76 7.42 -5.87
C VAL A 99 16.24 8.85 -6.09
N GLU A 100 16.48 9.61 -5.02
CA GLU A 100 16.99 10.99 -5.09
C GLU A 100 18.32 11.05 -5.89
N ARG A 101 19.26 10.15 -5.62
CA ARG A 101 20.55 10.11 -6.32
C ARG A 101 20.39 9.81 -7.81
N ILE A 102 19.50 8.89 -8.14
CA ILE A 102 19.18 8.54 -9.53
C ILE A 102 18.54 9.75 -10.24
N GLU A 103 17.60 10.43 -9.58
CA GLU A 103 16.92 11.61 -10.13
C GLU A 103 17.92 12.71 -10.49
N VAL A 104 18.84 13.05 -9.57
CA VAL A 104 19.86 14.08 -9.81
C VAL A 104 20.77 13.71 -10.98
N ALA A 105 21.21 12.45 -11.05
CA ALA A 105 22.08 11.97 -12.13
C ALA A 105 21.38 12.03 -13.49
N VAL A 106 20.11 11.58 -13.55
CA VAL A 106 19.29 11.61 -14.77
C VAL A 106 19.04 13.06 -15.20
N ARG A 107 18.64 13.93 -14.27
CA ARG A 107 18.38 15.36 -14.53
C ARG A 107 19.62 16.06 -15.09
N MET A 108 20.78 15.83 -14.50
CA MET A 108 22.04 16.37 -14.99
C MET A 108 22.32 15.90 -16.42
N ARG A 109 22.20 14.58 -16.67
CA ARG A 109 22.50 14.00 -17.98
C ARG A 109 21.58 14.53 -19.07
N ILE A 110 20.29 14.64 -18.80
CA ILE A 110 19.30 15.23 -19.72
C ILE A 110 19.68 16.68 -20.02
N GLY A 111 19.92 17.49 -18.99
CA GLY A 111 20.29 18.90 -19.15
C GLY A 111 21.60 19.08 -19.94
N TYR A 112 22.61 18.27 -19.67
CA TYR A 112 23.89 18.33 -20.38
C TYR A 112 23.74 17.96 -21.87
N VAL A 113 22.96 16.92 -22.19
CA VAL A 113 22.77 16.48 -23.58
C VAL A 113 21.95 17.52 -24.37
N LEU A 114 20.84 18.00 -23.82
CA LEU A 114 19.98 18.99 -24.47
C LEU A 114 20.66 20.37 -24.55
N GLY A 115 21.36 20.79 -23.50
CA GLY A 115 22.02 22.08 -23.44
C GLY A 115 23.12 22.28 -24.49
N ARG A 116 23.72 21.18 -25.01
CA ARG A 116 24.64 21.25 -26.16
C ARG A 116 23.96 21.62 -27.47
N ARG A 117 22.65 21.44 -27.59
CA ARG A 117 21.88 21.79 -28.80
C ARG A 117 21.46 23.25 -28.77
N SER A 118 20.87 23.68 -27.66
CA SER A 118 20.39 25.06 -27.47
C SER A 118 20.07 25.31 -25.99
N PRO A 119 20.23 26.55 -25.49
CA PRO A 119 19.73 26.94 -24.16
C PRO A 119 18.22 26.69 -23.98
N LEU A 120 17.45 26.68 -25.08
CA LEU A 120 16.01 26.47 -25.09
C LEU A 120 15.61 25.12 -25.70
N ALA A 121 16.53 24.14 -25.78
CA ALA A 121 16.26 22.83 -26.40
C ALA A 121 15.06 22.07 -25.79
N HIS A 122 14.68 22.36 -24.55
CA HIS A 122 13.50 21.77 -23.90
C HIS A 122 12.16 22.30 -24.45
N LEU A 123 12.16 23.42 -25.19
CA LEU A 123 10.99 23.99 -25.86
C LEU A 123 10.86 23.52 -27.32
N ASP A 124 11.91 22.90 -27.87
CA ASP A 124 11.95 22.49 -29.26
C ASP A 124 11.46 21.03 -29.38
N PRO A 125 10.29 20.82 -30.01
CA PRO A 125 9.63 19.50 -30.09
C PRO A 125 10.45 18.47 -30.87
N ASP A 126 11.36 18.88 -31.75
CA ASP A 126 12.22 17.97 -32.50
C ASP A 126 13.24 17.23 -31.61
N ASN A 127 13.39 17.65 -30.35
CA ASN A 127 14.21 16.98 -29.36
C ASN A 127 13.50 15.80 -28.67
N PHE A 128 12.21 15.59 -28.92
CA PHE A 128 11.39 14.60 -28.20
C PHE A 128 10.70 13.61 -29.16
N LEU A 129 10.27 12.46 -28.64
CA LEU A 129 9.46 11.53 -29.43
C LEU A 129 8.06 12.14 -29.66
N PRO A 130 7.41 11.88 -30.82
CA PRO A 130 6.09 12.44 -31.14
C PRO A 130 5.02 12.22 -30.07
N ALA A 131 5.08 11.11 -29.33
CA ALA A 131 4.16 10.82 -28.23
C ALA A 131 4.21 11.84 -27.07
N PHE A 132 5.30 12.60 -26.93
CA PHE A 132 5.46 13.64 -25.90
C PHE A 132 5.17 15.06 -26.43
N THR A 133 4.91 15.22 -27.72
CA THR A 133 4.62 16.52 -28.36
C THR A 133 3.24 16.56 -29.02
N ALA A 134 2.57 15.42 -29.15
CA ALA A 134 1.21 15.35 -29.66
C ALA A 134 0.25 16.10 -28.75
N SER A 135 -0.55 17.00 -29.33
CA SER A 135 -1.69 17.61 -28.66
C SER A 135 -2.72 16.54 -28.29
N VAL A 136 -3.12 16.49 -27.02
CA VAL A 136 -4.25 15.66 -26.59
C VAL A 136 -5.50 16.24 -27.25
N PRO A 137 -6.34 15.44 -27.93
CA PRO A 137 -7.60 15.92 -28.47
C PRO A 137 -8.52 16.38 -27.32
N ASP A 138 -9.20 17.51 -27.52
CA ASP A 138 -10.23 18.05 -26.62
C ASP A 138 -11.40 17.07 -26.40
#